data_AF-A0A7J4T2E6-F1
#
_entry.id   AF-A0A7J4T2E6-F1
#
_cell.length_a   1.000
_cell.length_b   1.000
_cell.length_c   1.000
_cell.angle_alpha   90.00
_cell.angle_beta   90.00
_cell.angle_gamma   90.00
#
_symmetry.space_group_name_H-M   'P 1'
#
loop_
_entity.id
_entity.type
_entity.pdbx_description
1 polymer ?
#
loop_
_entity_poly.entity_id
_entity_poly.type
_entity_poly.pdbx_seq_one_letter_code
_entity_poly.pdbx_strand_id
1 'polypeptide(L)'
;KEIDEHLAVVTRFKFFEQRISEVQDAKQYIGYLEHTEALREIVNQLDLQWKDVELQCYSIIEKYQTLGLVMDDWESRISTDPFTALEIIKHGELLWNSRIDCVNRLLEIDISYSGKKEVEKRINLLKQVEAGEDIIIDTEAMIARLITRGARHRKLLERDLLDLISQGKASEDTMSSTFNLAEFEEFVAQARQYGSTTDFTNTGNSVVGGKIGERIKTKIAHELNLFQSAGWYVNELNEIFVTDPIRVAKMLAKIRPVMARHDSLRRRLAAMPWNRNVSLALQIQEELQNPLRLAAIAEQIPKMMVELAKLPVEDEDFAFTPWSPTPIRKTLMPVPEQIIEPADSLGDAHEAMLDAMEEAKKIETEVLEEKPKQEPAEQITELKPTEDSPLPSKTEVPKRARDKEGKFVGDDLSTPDYNEAWVGGKAPEKKQVVRKGNDVELSSLEHLHIFMKKIGLTSFEEDGGADKQINSIRKGLAKHVGQSPRDVRFDRLLRLVLRLLPQGDEHDEKRQWLIMKIAANLKKYQNWVKLRLEARHKAANGNLVEDSLALGKALHRIPGPGFKVPLEKDQKALPALNEIEELEAEVKILIDALNLQSASGVVVSAN
;
A
#
# COMPACT_ATOMS: atom_id res chain seq x y z
N LYS A 1 1.00 -78.75 24.90
CA LYS A 1 0.12 -77.98 23.99
C LYS A 1 -0.74 -77.02 24.78
N GLU A 2 -1.79 -77.49 25.47
CA GLU A 2 -2.68 -76.65 26.30
C GLU A 2 -1.92 -75.76 27.30
N ILE A 3 -0.91 -76.31 28.00
CA ILE A 3 -0.04 -75.54 28.90
C ILE A 3 0.74 -74.44 28.15
N ASP A 4 1.26 -74.73 26.97
CA ASP A 4 2.04 -73.79 26.16
C ASP A 4 1.14 -72.69 25.57
N GLU A 5 -0.09 -73.05 25.17
CA GLU A 5 -1.13 -72.11 24.73
C GLU A 5 -1.57 -71.18 25.87
N HIS A 6 -1.90 -71.72 27.05
CA HIS A 6 -2.24 -70.93 28.22
C HIS A 6 -1.09 -69.99 28.62
N LEU A 7 0.16 -70.47 28.62
CA LEU A 7 1.34 -69.64 28.86
C LEU A 7 1.48 -68.53 27.81
N ALA A 8 1.25 -68.81 26.52
CA ALA A 8 1.29 -67.81 25.47
C ALA A 8 0.24 -66.71 25.68
N VAL A 9 -1.02 -67.07 25.96
CA VAL A 9 -2.08 -66.08 26.25
C VAL A 9 -1.76 -65.28 27.53
N VAL A 10 -1.23 -65.92 28.58
CA VAL A 10 -0.77 -65.21 29.81
C VAL A 10 0.40 -64.25 29.54
N THR A 11 1.34 -64.57 28.64
CA THR A 11 2.39 -63.62 28.25
C THR A 11 1.84 -62.42 27.48
N ARG A 12 0.85 -62.64 26.61
CA ARG A 12 0.17 -61.57 25.86
C ARG A 12 -0.70 -60.68 26.78
N PHE A 13 -1.37 -61.28 27.76
CA PHE A 13 -2.07 -60.54 28.81
C PHE A 13 -1.12 -59.63 29.61
N LYS A 14 0.04 -60.14 30.03
CA LYS A 14 1.05 -59.35 30.78
C LYS A 14 1.67 -58.21 29.96
N PHE A 15 1.73 -58.34 28.63
CA PHE A 15 2.14 -57.25 27.75
C PHE A 15 1.14 -56.07 27.77
N PHE A 16 -0.16 -56.36 27.88
CA PHE A 16 -1.22 -55.36 28.02
C PHE A 16 -1.36 -54.82 29.45
N GLU A 17 -1.21 -55.65 30.49
CA GLU A 17 -1.23 -55.21 31.90
C GLU A 17 -0.19 -54.13 32.20
N GLN A 18 0.93 -54.10 31.47
CA GLN A 18 1.99 -53.10 31.60
C GLN A 18 1.70 -51.76 30.88
N ARG A 19 0.61 -51.68 30.11
CA ARG A 19 0.32 -50.56 29.17
C ARG A 19 -1.08 -49.98 29.29
N ILE A 20 -2.06 -50.79 29.69
CA ILE A 20 -3.48 -50.43 29.77
C ILE A 20 -3.88 -50.41 31.25
N SER A 21 -4.31 -49.25 31.75
CA SER A 21 -4.76 -49.09 33.14
C SER A 21 -6.12 -49.75 33.41
N GLU A 22 -6.98 -49.85 32.39
CA GLU A 22 -8.33 -50.43 32.47
C GLU A 22 -8.36 -51.90 32.05
N VAL A 23 -7.58 -52.75 32.72
CA VAL A 23 -7.62 -54.20 32.51
C VAL A 23 -8.50 -54.85 33.59
N GLN A 24 -9.57 -55.54 33.17
CA GLN A 24 -10.43 -56.32 34.08
C GLN A 24 -9.63 -57.41 34.83
N ASP A 25 -10.14 -57.87 35.98
CA ASP A 25 -9.47 -58.75 36.95
C ASP A 25 -9.17 -60.21 36.48
N ALA A 26 -8.70 -60.40 35.25
CA ALA A 26 -8.24 -61.68 34.72
C ALA A 26 -7.04 -62.29 35.48
N LYS A 27 -6.48 -61.55 36.45
CA LYS A 27 -5.59 -62.07 37.50
C LYS A 27 -6.15 -63.31 38.20
N GLN A 28 -7.48 -63.40 38.32
CA GLN A 28 -8.19 -64.55 38.88
C GLN A 28 -8.05 -65.82 38.02
N TYR A 29 -7.79 -65.69 36.72
CA TYR A 29 -7.64 -66.82 35.78
C TYR A 29 -6.18 -67.26 35.57
N ILE A 30 -5.20 -66.48 36.02
CA ILE A 30 -3.78 -66.79 35.82
C ILE A 30 -3.37 -68.05 36.62
N GLY A 31 -3.25 -69.18 35.92
CA GLY A 31 -2.81 -70.46 36.48
C GLY A 31 -3.87 -71.56 36.45
N TYR A 32 -5.12 -71.23 36.12
CA TYR A 32 -6.21 -72.20 36.01
C TYR A 32 -6.43 -72.59 34.54
N LEU A 33 -5.93 -73.76 34.15
CA LEU A 33 -6.04 -74.27 32.77
C LEU A 33 -7.50 -74.36 32.30
N GLU A 34 -8.44 -74.64 33.20
CA GLU A 34 -9.89 -74.68 32.96
C GLU A 34 -10.50 -73.31 32.56
N HIS A 35 -9.76 -72.21 32.78
CA HIS A 35 -10.19 -70.84 32.44
C HIS A 35 -9.39 -70.23 31.27
N THR A 36 -8.63 -71.06 30.53
CA THR A 36 -7.85 -70.62 29.36
C THR A 36 -8.73 -69.94 28.30
N GLU A 37 -9.97 -70.38 28.11
CA GLU A 37 -10.89 -69.79 27.12
C GLU A 37 -11.37 -68.40 27.54
N ALA A 38 -11.77 -68.19 28.80
CA ALA A 38 -12.15 -66.87 29.31
C ALA A 38 -10.97 -65.88 29.30
N LEU A 39 -9.75 -66.34 29.62
CA LEU A 39 -8.53 -65.52 29.54
C LEU A 39 -8.23 -65.16 28.07
N ARG A 40 -8.44 -66.09 27.13
CA ARG A 40 -8.31 -65.88 25.68
C ARG A 40 -9.36 -64.90 25.14
N GLU A 41 -10.60 -64.93 25.62
CA GLU A 41 -11.62 -63.93 25.27
C GLU A 41 -11.24 -62.51 25.72
N ILE A 42 -10.77 -62.36 26.97
CA ILE A 42 -10.33 -61.06 27.50
C ILE A 42 -9.12 -60.52 26.71
N VAL A 43 -8.14 -61.38 26.38
CA VAL A 43 -6.99 -60.97 25.55
C VAL A 43 -7.42 -60.62 24.12
N ASN A 44 -8.37 -61.34 23.52
CA ASN A 44 -8.93 -61.00 22.21
C ASN A 44 -9.66 -59.64 22.23
N GLN A 45 -10.31 -59.26 23.34
CA GLN A 45 -10.94 -57.94 23.50
C GLN A 45 -9.88 -56.84 23.62
N LEU A 46 -8.81 -57.04 24.40
CA LEU A 46 -7.69 -56.11 24.50
C LEU A 46 -6.95 -55.94 23.16
N ASP A 47 -6.75 -57.03 22.41
CA ASP A 47 -6.19 -57.01 21.05
C ASP A 47 -7.06 -56.26 20.03
N LEU A 48 -8.38 -56.21 20.25
CA LEU A 48 -9.32 -55.46 19.41
C LEU A 48 -9.31 -53.98 19.79
N GLN A 49 -9.38 -53.65 21.08
CA GLN A 49 -9.25 -52.28 21.58
C GLN A 49 -7.91 -51.63 21.17
N TRP A 50 -6.81 -52.38 21.21
CA TRP A 50 -5.50 -51.93 20.75
C TRP A 50 -5.54 -51.50 19.27
N LYS A 51 -6.12 -52.34 18.39
CA LYS A 51 -6.28 -52.03 16.95
C LYS A 51 -7.22 -50.87 16.70
N ASP A 52 -8.32 -50.77 17.44
CA ASP A 52 -9.25 -49.65 17.32
C ASP A 52 -8.56 -48.32 17.70
N VAL A 53 -7.64 -48.34 18.67
CA VAL A 53 -6.81 -47.18 19.05
C VAL A 53 -5.72 -46.89 18.03
N GLU A 54 -5.03 -47.90 17.48
CA GLU A 54 -4.10 -47.74 16.35
C GLU A 54 -4.79 -47.09 15.15
N LEU A 55 -5.94 -47.61 14.73
CA LEU A 55 -6.74 -47.08 13.61
C LEU A 55 -7.20 -45.64 13.87
N GLN A 56 -7.61 -45.30 15.10
CA GLN A 56 -7.91 -43.91 15.47
C GLN A 56 -6.69 -43.00 15.32
N CYS A 57 -5.50 -43.43 15.76
CA CYS A 57 -4.28 -42.63 15.63
C CYS A 57 -3.90 -42.40 14.17
N TYR A 58 -3.91 -43.44 13.34
CA TYR A 58 -3.62 -43.33 11.91
C TYR A 58 -4.64 -42.45 11.18
N SER A 59 -5.93 -42.60 11.49
CA SER A 59 -7.01 -41.77 10.92
C SER A 59 -6.83 -40.26 11.22
N ILE A 60 -6.41 -39.93 12.44
CA ILE A 60 -6.12 -38.53 12.83
C ILE A 60 -4.86 -38.02 12.10
N ILE A 61 -3.82 -38.84 11.96
CA ILE A 61 -2.59 -38.43 11.26
C ILE A 61 -2.83 -38.25 9.76
N GLU A 62 -3.58 -39.14 9.11
CA GLU A 62 -3.92 -39.04 7.68
C GLU A 62 -4.69 -37.74 7.38
N LYS A 63 -5.66 -37.37 8.24
CA LYS A 63 -6.34 -36.06 8.22
C LYS A 63 -5.33 -34.89 8.26
N TYR A 64 -4.30 -34.96 9.09
CA TYR A 64 -3.32 -33.87 9.23
C TYR A 64 -2.24 -33.88 8.13
N GLN A 65 -1.89 -35.05 7.60
CA GLN A 65 -0.95 -35.23 6.48
C GLN A 65 -1.57 -34.79 5.15
N THR A 66 -2.87 -35.05 4.93
CA THR A 66 -3.61 -34.54 3.76
C THR A 66 -3.79 -33.02 3.78
N LEU A 67 -3.86 -32.41 4.97
CA LEU A 67 -3.77 -30.95 5.16
C LEU A 67 -2.33 -30.41 5.04
N GLY A 68 -1.34 -31.28 4.80
CA GLY A 68 0.02 -30.94 4.44
C GLY A 68 0.98 -30.69 5.61
N LEU A 69 0.68 -31.19 6.80
CA LEU A 69 1.64 -31.30 7.91
C LEU A 69 2.54 -32.54 7.69
N VAL A 70 3.84 -32.40 7.96
CA VAL A 70 4.77 -33.54 8.04
C VAL A 70 4.57 -34.22 9.39
N MET A 71 4.41 -35.54 9.42
CA MET A 71 3.99 -36.31 10.62
C MET A 71 4.74 -37.65 10.78
N ASP A 72 5.82 -37.83 10.03
CA ASP A 72 6.42 -39.13 9.69
C ASP A 72 6.96 -39.91 10.91
N ASP A 73 7.34 -39.22 12.00
CA ASP A 73 7.82 -39.85 13.25
C ASP A 73 6.76 -40.71 13.97
N TRP A 74 5.46 -40.46 13.72
CA TRP A 74 4.38 -40.98 14.55
C TRP A 74 4.07 -42.47 14.35
N GLU A 75 4.34 -43.04 13.16
CA GLU A 75 4.14 -44.47 12.89
C GLU A 75 4.88 -45.33 13.92
N SER A 76 6.15 -44.96 14.20
CA SER A 76 6.99 -45.65 15.18
C SER A 76 6.42 -45.60 16.60
N ARG A 77 5.81 -44.47 16.99
CA ARG A 77 5.23 -44.24 18.31
C ARG A 77 3.95 -45.03 18.50
N ILE A 78 3.07 -45.03 17.49
CA ILE A 78 1.83 -45.81 17.48
C ILE A 78 2.15 -47.30 17.56
N SER A 79 3.08 -47.80 16.75
CA SER A 79 3.48 -49.22 16.78
C SER A 79 4.12 -49.68 18.11
N THR A 80 4.49 -48.74 18.99
CA THR A 80 5.06 -49.04 20.31
C THR A 80 4.01 -48.99 21.41
N ASP A 81 3.28 -47.87 21.54
CA ASP A 81 2.29 -47.61 22.60
C ASP A 81 1.12 -46.71 22.07
N PRO A 82 0.08 -47.29 21.43
CA PRO A 82 -1.01 -46.54 20.79
C PRO A 82 -1.80 -45.66 21.75
N PHE A 83 -2.02 -46.10 22.99
CA PHE A 83 -2.80 -45.37 23.99
C PHE A 83 -2.13 -44.04 24.39
N THR A 84 -0.84 -44.09 24.72
CA THR A 84 -0.04 -42.89 25.02
C THR A 84 0.13 -42.02 23.78
N ALA A 85 0.27 -42.61 22.58
CA ALA A 85 0.25 -41.85 21.34
C ALA A 85 -1.07 -41.09 21.15
N LEU A 86 -2.21 -41.74 21.37
CA LEU A 86 -3.56 -41.16 21.25
C LEU A 86 -3.80 -40.01 22.24
N GLU A 87 -3.31 -40.11 23.47
CA GLU A 87 -3.40 -39.02 24.46
C GLU A 87 -2.59 -37.79 24.00
N ILE A 88 -1.34 -37.99 23.57
CA ILE A 88 -0.49 -36.88 23.08
C ILE A 88 -1.06 -36.30 21.78
N ILE A 89 -1.62 -37.12 20.89
CA ILE A 89 -2.33 -36.70 19.67
C ILE A 89 -3.52 -35.78 20.03
N LYS A 90 -4.37 -36.17 20.99
CA LYS A 90 -5.53 -35.35 21.44
C LYS A 90 -5.10 -34.02 22.06
N HIS A 91 -3.99 -33.99 22.79
CA HIS A 91 -3.45 -32.74 23.32
C HIS A 91 -2.78 -31.87 22.24
N GLY A 92 -2.14 -32.49 21.24
CA GLY A 92 -1.52 -31.80 20.11
C GLY A 92 -2.50 -31.24 19.08
N GLU A 93 -3.70 -31.82 18.97
CA GLU A 93 -4.68 -31.48 17.93
C GLU A 93 -5.05 -29.98 17.90
N LEU A 94 -5.12 -29.33 19.07
CA LEU A 94 -5.37 -27.89 19.17
C LEU A 94 -4.28 -27.06 18.48
N LEU A 95 -3.01 -27.38 18.73
CA LEU A 95 -1.86 -26.70 18.12
C LEU A 95 -1.78 -26.96 16.61
N TRP A 96 -2.11 -28.18 16.17
CA TRP A 96 -2.13 -28.52 14.74
C TRP A 96 -3.24 -27.79 13.98
N ASN A 97 -4.42 -27.65 14.57
CA ASN A 97 -5.50 -26.83 14.02
C ASN A 97 -5.08 -25.35 13.91
N SER A 98 -4.56 -24.74 14.98
CA SER A 98 -4.10 -23.34 14.93
C SER A 98 -2.96 -23.10 13.94
N ARG A 99 -2.08 -24.09 13.71
CA ARG A 99 -1.06 -24.04 12.66
C ARG A 99 -1.67 -24.08 11.26
N ILE A 100 -2.69 -24.92 11.03
CA ILE A 100 -3.42 -24.99 9.76
C ILE A 100 -4.20 -23.71 9.51
N ASP A 101 -4.87 -23.14 10.52
CA ASP A 101 -5.53 -21.84 10.41
C ASP A 101 -4.55 -20.73 10.03
N CYS A 102 -3.34 -20.73 10.60
CA CYS A 102 -2.27 -19.81 10.20
C CYS A 102 -1.78 -20.05 8.77
N VAL A 103 -1.65 -21.31 8.31
CA VAL A 103 -1.32 -21.62 6.90
C VAL A 103 -2.40 -21.14 5.95
N ASN A 104 -3.67 -21.41 6.24
CA ASN A 104 -4.81 -21.01 5.43
C ASN A 104 -4.89 -19.48 5.31
N ARG A 105 -4.82 -18.76 6.44
CA ARG A 105 -4.80 -17.28 6.47
C ARG A 105 -3.59 -16.69 5.75
N LEU A 106 -2.45 -17.37 5.72
CA LEU A 106 -1.27 -16.96 4.93
C LEU A 106 -1.43 -17.21 3.41
N LEU A 107 -2.31 -18.13 2.99
CA LEU A 107 -2.67 -18.37 1.59
C LEU A 107 -3.78 -17.45 1.08
N GLU A 108 -4.68 -17.01 1.96
CA GLU A 108 -5.76 -16.04 1.67
C GLU A 108 -5.24 -14.60 1.48
N ILE A 109 -4.13 -14.23 2.13
CA ILE A 109 -3.56 -12.89 2.02
C ILE A 109 -2.95 -12.67 0.65
N ASP A 110 -3.28 -11.54 0.01
CA ASP A 110 -2.59 -11.10 -1.20
C ASP A 110 -1.11 -10.78 -0.92
N ILE A 111 -0.23 -11.67 -1.38
CA ILE A 111 1.22 -11.57 -1.33
C ILE A 111 1.83 -11.11 -2.68
N SER A 112 1.00 -10.71 -3.65
CA SER A 112 1.40 -10.45 -5.05
C SER A 112 2.41 -9.34 -5.18
N TYR A 113 2.21 -8.26 -4.42
CA TYR A 113 3.08 -7.08 -4.37
C TYR A 113 4.42 -7.34 -3.67
N SER A 114 4.41 -7.95 -2.48
CA SER A 114 5.64 -8.18 -1.71
C SER A 114 5.45 -9.25 -0.64
N GLY A 115 6.48 -10.06 -0.38
CA GLY A 115 6.53 -10.97 0.77
C GLY A 115 6.50 -12.47 0.45
N LYS A 116 6.28 -12.88 -0.81
CA LYS A 116 6.11 -14.30 -1.21
C LYS A 116 7.12 -15.25 -0.56
N LYS A 117 8.43 -14.99 -0.73
CA LYS A 117 9.54 -15.79 -0.17
C LYS A 117 9.62 -15.81 1.36
N GLU A 118 8.98 -14.88 2.06
CA GLU A 118 8.93 -14.83 3.52
C GLU A 118 7.76 -15.67 4.03
N VAL A 119 6.58 -15.52 3.39
CA VAL A 119 5.39 -16.33 3.66
C VAL A 119 5.60 -17.80 3.29
N GLU A 120 6.17 -18.10 2.12
CA GLU A 120 6.56 -19.46 1.68
C GLU A 120 7.43 -20.16 2.73
N LYS A 121 8.48 -19.49 3.22
CA LYS A 121 9.35 -20.00 4.29
C LYS A 121 8.57 -20.27 5.57
N ARG A 122 7.64 -19.38 5.93
CA ARG A 122 6.90 -19.51 7.18
C ARG A 122 5.78 -20.55 7.11
N ILE A 123 5.14 -20.75 5.96
CA ILE A 123 4.27 -21.90 5.67
C ILE A 123 5.06 -23.20 5.78
N ASN A 124 6.24 -23.29 5.16
CA ASN A 124 7.08 -24.48 5.25
C ASN A 124 7.52 -24.79 6.70
N LEU A 125 7.80 -23.75 7.50
CA LEU A 125 8.12 -23.88 8.92
C LEU A 125 6.89 -24.35 9.74
N LEU A 126 5.69 -23.79 9.51
CA LEU A 126 4.43 -24.26 10.14
C LEU A 126 4.07 -25.71 9.77
N LYS A 127 4.59 -26.23 8.65
CA LYS A 127 4.38 -27.61 8.19
C LYS A 127 5.32 -28.64 8.83
N GLN A 128 6.43 -28.23 9.44
CA GLN A 128 7.37 -29.14 10.11
C GLN A 128 6.85 -29.53 11.50
N VAL A 129 7.04 -30.79 11.92
CA VAL A 129 6.52 -31.35 13.20
C VAL A 129 6.72 -30.39 14.38
N GLU A 130 7.92 -29.84 14.52
CA GLU A 130 8.42 -29.09 15.69
C GLU A 130 7.86 -27.66 15.87
N ALA A 131 6.97 -27.16 15.00
CA ALA A 131 6.43 -25.81 15.16
C ALA A 131 5.52 -25.68 16.41
N GLY A 132 6.09 -25.15 17.50
CA GLY A 132 5.42 -24.87 18.77
C GLY A 132 4.70 -23.51 18.84
N GLU A 133 4.11 -23.20 19.99
CA GLU A 133 3.16 -22.09 20.18
C GLU A 133 3.76 -20.70 19.88
N ASP A 134 5.01 -20.44 20.26
CA ASP A 134 5.72 -19.17 19.96
C ASP A 134 5.72 -18.82 18.46
N ILE A 135 5.84 -19.86 17.62
CA ILE A 135 5.85 -19.73 16.17
C ILE A 135 4.46 -19.35 15.66
N ILE A 136 3.40 -19.89 16.28
CA ILE A 136 2.00 -19.57 15.95
C ILE A 136 1.74 -18.09 16.27
N ILE A 137 2.08 -17.65 17.49
CA ILE A 137 1.88 -16.27 17.95
C ILE A 137 2.60 -15.24 17.06
N ASP A 138 3.86 -15.49 16.67
CA ASP A 138 4.57 -14.60 15.73
C ASP A 138 4.01 -14.70 14.29
N THR A 139 3.42 -15.83 13.86
CA THR A 139 2.66 -15.86 12.59
C THR A 139 1.39 -15.04 12.64
N GLU A 140 0.64 -15.05 13.75
CA GLU A 140 -0.53 -14.19 13.89
C GLU A 140 -0.15 -12.70 13.89
N ALA A 141 0.94 -12.35 14.58
CA ALA A 141 1.51 -11.02 14.53
C ALA A 141 2.01 -10.64 13.11
N MET A 142 2.55 -11.59 12.34
CA MET A 142 2.94 -11.39 10.93
C MET A 142 1.69 -11.17 10.04
N ILE A 143 0.68 -12.02 10.16
CA ILE A 143 -0.63 -11.94 9.48
C ILE A 143 -1.27 -10.56 9.72
N ALA A 144 -1.35 -10.10 10.97
CA ALA A 144 -1.90 -8.80 11.32
C ALA A 144 -1.10 -7.62 10.71
N ARG A 145 0.24 -7.73 10.68
CA ARG A 145 1.13 -6.74 10.01
C ARG A 145 0.93 -6.72 8.49
N LEU A 146 0.72 -7.87 7.86
CA LEU A 146 0.44 -7.98 6.43
C LEU A 146 -0.93 -7.40 6.07
N ILE A 147 -2.00 -7.82 6.74
CA ILE A 147 -3.38 -7.33 6.50
C ILE A 147 -3.45 -5.81 6.69
N THR A 148 -2.90 -5.28 7.80
CA THR A 148 -2.90 -3.83 8.04
C THR A 148 -2.00 -3.05 7.07
N ARG A 149 -0.99 -3.67 6.44
CA ARG A 149 -0.23 -3.06 5.35
C ARG A 149 -1.01 -3.09 4.03
N GLY A 150 -1.58 -4.23 3.66
CA GLY A 150 -2.39 -4.40 2.45
C GLY A 150 -3.60 -3.47 2.42
N ALA A 151 -4.36 -3.38 3.51
CA ALA A 151 -5.50 -2.47 3.63
C ALA A 151 -5.11 -0.99 3.52
N ARG A 152 -3.94 -0.58 4.08
CA ARG A 152 -3.41 0.78 3.89
C ARG A 152 -2.96 1.04 2.45
N HIS A 153 -2.40 0.03 1.78
CA HIS A 153 -1.95 0.17 0.39
C HIS A 153 -3.13 0.24 -0.59
N ARG A 154 -4.16 -0.60 -0.39
CA ARG A 154 -5.41 -0.52 -1.18
C ARG A 154 -6.07 0.86 -1.03
N LYS A 155 -6.18 1.39 0.20
CA LYS A 155 -6.68 2.75 0.46
C LYS A 155 -5.85 3.87 -0.16
N LEU A 156 -4.53 3.70 -0.27
CA LEU A 156 -3.67 4.64 -0.98
C LEU A 156 -3.97 4.61 -2.48
N LEU A 157 -4.08 3.42 -3.07
CA LEU A 157 -4.40 3.26 -4.50
C LEU A 157 -5.85 3.66 -4.83
N GLU A 158 -6.81 3.47 -3.92
CA GLU A 158 -8.20 3.96 -4.05
C GLU A 158 -8.25 5.49 -4.04
N ARG A 159 -7.46 6.15 -3.17
CA ARG A 159 -7.30 7.60 -3.21
C ARG A 159 -6.63 8.05 -4.52
N ASP A 160 -5.56 7.37 -4.94
CA ASP A 160 -4.87 7.67 -6.18
C ASP A 160 -5.77 7.45 -7.43
N LEU A 161 -6.73 6.53 -7.35
CA LEU A 161 -7.79 6.31 -8.35
C LEU A 161 -8.79 7.49 -8.37
N LEU A 162 -9.24 7.97 -7.20
CA LEU A 162 -10.10 9.17 -7.11
C LEU A 162 -9.39 10.43 -7.63
N ASP A 163 -8.09 10.56 -7.36
CA ASP A 163 -7.25 11.61 -7.94
C ASP A 163 -7.18 11.48 -9.49
N LEU A 164 -7.22 10.28 -10.06
CA LEU A 164 -7.24 10.03 -11.51
C LEU A 164 -8.62 10.25 -12.14
N ILE A 165 -9.71 9.89 -11.45
CA ILE A 165 -11.09 10.14 -11.85
C ILE A 165 -11.37 11.65 -11.92
N SER A 166 -10.97 12.41 -10.88
CA SER A 166 -11.10 13.88 -10.88
C SER A 166 -10.26 14.58 -11.96
N GLN A 167 -9.24 13.90 -12.50
CA GLN A 167 -8.45 14.36 -13.65
C GLN A 167 -9.01 13.87 -15.01
N GLY A 168 -10.13 13.14 -15.04
CA GLY A 168 -10.74 12.57 -16.24
C GLY A 168 -9.92 11.46 -16.91
N LYS A 169 -9.02 10.78 -16.17
CA LYS A 169 -8.07 9.79 -16.70
C LYS A 169 -8.52 8.34 -16.55
N ALA A 170 -9.50 8.08 -15.68
CA ALA A 170 -10.11 6.77 -15.42
C ALA A 170 -11.64 6.93 -15.31
N SER A 171 -12.40 5.87 -15.61
CA SER A 171 -13.87 5.88 -15.44
C SER A 171 -14.28 5.68 -13.98
N GLU A 172 -15.41 6.25 -13.58
CA GLU A 172 -16.07 6.00 -12.29
C GLU A 172 -16.49 4.52 -12.15
N ASP A 173 -16.74 3.82 -13.25
CA ASP A 173 -17.07 2.39 -13.29
C ASP A 173 -15.89 1.46 -12.95
N THR A 174 -14.70 2.00 -12.63
CA THR A 174 -13.51 1.21 -12.31
C THR A 174 -13.66 0.53 -10.94
N MET A 175 -14.28 -0.65 -10.92
CA MET A 175 -14.52 -1.46 -9.71
C MET A 175 -13.20 -1.81 -8.99
N SER A 176 -12.86 -1.08 -7.92
CA SER A 176 -11.60 -1.30 -7.19
C SER A 176 -11.51 -2.69 -6.53
N SER A 177 -12.64 -3.40 -6.38
CA SER A 177 -12.76 -4.68 -5.68
C SER A 177 -12.21 -5.88 -6.44
N THR A 178 -12.23 -5.87 -7.79
CA THR A 178 -11.79 -7.01 -8.61
C THR A 178 -10.27 -7.14 -8.69
N PHE A 179 -9.54 -6.05 -8.50
CA PHE A 179 -8.08 -6.04 -8.66
C PHE A 179 -7.34 -6.69 -7.49
N ASN A 180 -6.33 -7.47 -7.86
CA ASN A 180 -5.20 -7.85 -7.00
C ASN A 180 -4.32 -6.61 -6.71
N LEU A 181 -3.60 -6.54 -5.58
CA LEU A 181 -2.92 -5.29 -5.19
C LEU A 181 -1.81 -4.86 -6.16
N ALA A 182 -1.12 -5.82 -6.78
CA ALA A 182 -0.11 -5.57 -7.81
C ALA A 182 -0.73 -5.15 -9.16
N GLU A 183 -1.87 -5.72 -9.54
CA GLU A 183 -2.62 -5.31 -10.74
C GLU A 183 -3.18 -3.89 -10.57
N PHE A 184 -3.59 -3.52 -9.36
CA PHE A 184 -4.09 -2.19 -9.05
C PHE A 184 -2.98 -1.13 -9.05
N GLU A 185 -1.78 -1.46 -8.56
CA GLU A 185 -0.59 -0.62 -8.77
C GLU A 185 -0.31 -0.41 -10.26
N GLU A 186 -0.30 -1.50 -11.04
CA GLU A 186 -0.02 -1.41 -12.48
C GLU A 186 -1.08 -0.59 -13.20
N PHE A 187 -2.36 -0.78 -12.90
CA PHE A 187 -3.46 0.03 -13.44
C PHE A 187 -3.27 1.53 -13.10
N VAL A 188 -3.02 1.88 -11.84
CA VAL A 188 -2.79 3.27 -11.42
C VAL A 188 -1.53 3.84 -12.09
N ALA A 189 -0.48 3.04 -12.29
CA ALA A 189 0.73 3.46 -13.00
C ALA A 189 0.48 3.69 -14.51
N GLN A 190 -0.24 2.78 -15.18
CA GLN A 190 -0.62 2.92 -16.59
C GLN A 190 -1.55 4.12 -16.79
N ALA A 191 -2.56 4.31 -15.93
CA ALA A 191 -3.45 5.46 -15.97
C ALA A 191 -2.72 6.79 -15.74
N ARG A 192 -1.71 6.83 -14.84
CA ARG A 192 -0.80 7.97 -14.66
C ARG A 192 0.04 8.28 -15.90
N GLN A 193 0.63 7.26 -16.54
CA GLN A 193 1.51 7.42 -17.70
C GLN A 193 0.75 7.79 -18.99
N TYR A 194 -0.35 7.08 -19.27
CA TYR A 194 -1.06 7.22 -20.55
C TYR A 194 -2.23 8.20 -20.47
N GLY A 195 -2.82 8.43 -19.29
CA GLY A 195 -3.79 9.50 -19.05
C GLY A 195 -5.11 9.38 -19.82
N SER A 196 -5.49 8.16 -20.19
CA SER A 196 -6.84 7.71 -20.53
C SER A 196 -6.81 6.20 -20.66
N THR A 197 -7.60 5.49 -19.86
CA THR A 197 -7.85 4.05 -20.01
C THR A 197 -9.35 3.81 -20.11
N THR A 198 -9.90 4.07 -21.31
CA THR A 198 -11.24 3.60 -21.66
C THR A 198 -11.25 2.08 -21.80
N ASP A 199 -12.18 1.45 -21.08
CA ASP A 199 -12.67 0.09 -21.25
C ASP A 199 -11.61 -1.03 -21.31
N PHE A 200 -11.24 -1.54 -20.13
CA PHE A 200 -10.48 -2.77 -19.96
C PHE A 200 -11.32 -3.99 -20.35
N THR A 201 -11.49 -4.19 -21.66
CA THR A 201 -12.21 -5.34 -22.22
C THR A 201 -11.43 -6.64 -21.99
N ASN A 202 -12.15 -7.74 -21.74
CA ASN A 202 -11.61 -8.97 -21.14
C ASN A 202 -10.83 -9.88 -22.13
N THR A 203 -10.00 -9.27 -22.98
CA THR A 203 -9.14 -9.93 -23.96
C THR A 203 -7.77 -9.24 -23.96
N GLY A 204 -6.77 -9.86 -23.33
CA GLY A 204 -5.45 -9.27 -23.04
C GLY A 204 -4.53 -9.03 -24.24
N ASN A 205 -4.96 -8.23 -25.22
CA ASN A 205 -4.27 -7.95 -26.48
C ASN A 205 -4.38 -6.47 -26.92
N SER A 206 -4.36 -5.53 -25.96
CA SER A 206 -4.54 -4.08 -26.23
C SER A 206 -3.61 -3.14 -25.43
N VAL A 207 -2.62 -3.66 -24.70
CA VAL A 207 -1.79 -2.91 -23.72
C VAL A 207 -0.93 -1.78 -24.34
N VAL A 208 -0.72 -1.75 -25.66
CA VAL A 208 0.13 -0.72 -26.32
C VAL A 208 -0.70 0.40 -26.96
N GLY A 209 -1.25 1.25 -26.10
CA GLY A 209 -1.47 2.68 -26.37
C GLY A 209 -2.83 3.07 -26.94
N GLY A 210 -3.78 3.41 -26.06
CA GLY A 210 -5.05 4.08 -26.42
C GLY A 210 -4.84 5.32 -27.29
N LYS A 211 -4.02 6.27 -26.82
CA LYS A 211 -3.66 7.49 -27.58
C LYS A 211 -2.97 7.21 -28.93
N ILE A 212 -2.29 6.08 -29.10
CA ILE A 212 -1.70 5.68 -30.40
C ILE A 212 -2.78 5.08 -31.30
N GLY A 213 -3.60 4.17 -30.78
CA GLY A 213 -4.73 3.58 -31.48
C GLY A 213 -5.75 4.63 -31.95
N GLU A 214 -6.08 5.62 -31.12
CA GLU A 214 -6.93 6.76 -31.46
C GLU A 214 -6.30 7.64 -32.53
N ARG A 215 -5.02 8.02 -32.40
CA ARG A 215 -4.29 8.79 -33.43
C ARG A 215 -4.17 8.02 -34.75
N ILE A 216 -4.13 6.69 -34.71
CA ILE A 216 -4.16 5.84 -35.92
C ILE A 216 -5.57 5.79 -36.49
N LYS A 217 -6.62 5.60 -35.68
CA LYS A 217 -8.03 5.65 -36.11
C LYS A 217 -8.35 6.99 -36.79
N THR A 218 -8.03 8.13 -36.17
CA THR A 218 -8.33 9.45 -36.74
C THR A 218 -7.52 9.76 -38.00
N LYS A 219 -6.24 9.38 -38.06
CA LYS A 219 -5.44 9.49 -39.30
C LYS A 219 -5.96 8.62 -40.43
N ILE A 220 -6.34 7.37 -40.14
CA ILE A 220 -6.92 6.47 -41.15
C ILE A 220 -8.28 7.00 -41.62
N ALA A 221 -9.17 7.42 -40.72
CA ALA A 221 -10.45 8.02 -41.10
C ALA A 221 -10.26 9.28 -41.98
N HIS A 222 -9.26 10.12 -41.68
CA HIS A 222 -8.90 11.25 -42.53
C HIS A 222 -8.35 10.83 -43.90
N GLU A 223 -7.45 9.84 -43.97
CA GLU A 223 -6.96 9.29 -45.25
C GLU A 223 -8.09 8.69 -46.11
N LEU A 224 -9.00 7.92 -45.50
CA LEU A 224 -10.15 7.32 -46.17
C LEU A 224 -11.09 8.40 -46.72
N ASN A 225 -11.38 9.45 -45.93
CA ASN A 225 -12.17 10.60 -46.37
C ASN A 225 -11.48 11.38 -47.50
N LEU A 226 -10.15 11.54 -47.46
CA LEU A 226 -9.38 12.17 -48.55
C LEU A 226 -9.48 11.34 -49.84
N PHE A 227 -9.36 10.01 -49.77
CA PHE A 227 -9.52 9.14 -50.94
C PHE A 227 -10.95 9.19 -51.50
N GLN A 228 -11.98 9.20 -50.65
CA GLN A 228 -13.37 9.37 -51.08
C GLN A 228 -13.59 10.74 -51.77
N SER A 229 -13.00 11.83 -51.24
CA SER A 229 -13.09 13.17 -51.87
C SER A 229 -12.33 13.28 -53.20
N ALA A 230 -11.29 12.48 -53.40
CA ALA A 230 -10.57 12.33 -54.66
C ALA A 230 -11.29 11.37 -55.66
N GLY A 231 -12.44 10.81 -55.28
CA GLY A 231 -13.31 9.98 -56.13
C GLY A 231 -13.00 8.47 -56.12
N TRP A 232 -12.18 7.98 -55.19
CA TRP A 232 -11.97 6.54 -55.03
C TRP A 232 -13.16 5.89 -54.32
N TYR A 233 -13.46 4.63 -54.64
CA TYR A 233 -14.39 3.82 -53.86
C TYR A 233 -13.71 3.27 -52.60
N VAL A 234 -14.25 3.66 -51.44
CA VAL A 234 -13.65 3.37 -50.12
C VAL A 234 -14.59 2.54 -49.23
N ASN A 235 -15.80 2.21 -49.71
CA ASN A 235 -16.87 1.58 -48.92
C ASN A 235 -16.42 0.26 -48.24
N GLU A 236 -15.82 -0.67 -49.00
CA GLU A 236 -15.27 -1.93 -48.45
C GLU A 236 -14.23 -1.66 -47.34
N LEU A 237 -13.41 -0.61 -47.48
CA LEU A 237 -12.40 -0.24 -46.49
C LEU A 237 -13.03 0.42 -45.25
N ASN A 238 -14.14 1.16 -45.41
CA ASN A 238 -14.88 1.75 -44.30
C ASN A 238 -15.60 0.68 -43.46
N GLU A 239 -16.20 -0.34 -44.09
CA GLU A 239 -16.80 -1.49 -43.39
C GLU A 239 -15.76 -2.30 -42.61
N ILE A 240 -14.59 -2.55 -43.22
CA ILE A 240 -13.45 -3.18 -42.54
C ILE A 240 -12.84 -2.24 -41.48
N PHE A 241 -12.98 -0.91 -41.59
CA PHE A 241 -12.49 0.04 -40.60
C PHE A 241 -13.35 0.09 -39.33
N VAL A 242 -14.67 -0.05 -39.46
CA VAL A 242 -15.59 -0.16 -38.31
C VAL A 242 -15.31 -1.42 -37.48
N THR A 243 -14.84 -2.51 -38.13
CA THR A 243 -14.56 -3.80 -37.48
C THR A 243 -13.10 -3.96 -37.05
N ASP A 244 -12.13 -3.79 -37.95
CA ASP A 244 -10.69 -3.97 -37.71
C ASP A 244 -9.84 -2.76 -38.24
N PRO A 245 -9.72 -1.64 -37.50
CA PRO A 245 -8.87 -0.51 -37.89
C PRO A 245 -7.40 -0.90 -38.23
N ILE A 246 -6.85 -1.88 -37.50
CA ILE A 246 -5.47 -2.37 -37.69
C ILE A 246 -5.32 -3.17 -38.99
N ARG A 247 -6.39 -3.85 -39.44
CA ARG A 247 -6.41 -4.58 -40.72
C ARG A 247 -6.44 -3.60 -41.88
N VAL A 248 -7.25 -2.55 -41.80
CA VAL A 248 -7.25 -1.44 -42.77
C VAL A 248 -5.89 -0.76 -42.84
N ALA A 249 -5.23 -0.49 -41.70
CA ALA A 249 -3.87 0.06 -41.69
C ALA A 249 -2.87 -0.79 -42.52
N LYS A 250 -2.90 -2.11 -42.36
CA LYS A 250 -2.05 -3.05 -43.13
C LYS A 250 -2.44 -3.13 -44.61
N MET A 251 -3.71 -2.94 -44.95
CA MET A 251 -4.19 -2.90 -46.34
C MET A 251 -3.81 -1.57 -47.02
N LEU A 252 -3.98 -0.43 -46.36
CA LEU A 252 -3.55 0.89 -46.84
C LEU A 252 -2.05 0.95 -47.13
N ALA A 253 -1.22 0.31 -46.29
CA ALA A 253 0.22 0.18 -46.54
C ALA A 253 0.55 -0.53 -47.88
N LYS A 254 -0.29 -1.48 -48.33
CA LYS A 254 -0.16 -2.14 -49.65
C LYS A 254 -0.79 -1.33 -50.78
N ILE A 255 -1.89 -0.62 -50.51
CA ILE A 255 -2.65 0.16 -51.49
C ILE A 255 -1.89 1.43 -51.92
N ARG A 256 -1.32 2.20 -50.97
CA ARG A 256 -0.60 3.46 -51.23
C ARG A 256 0.42 3.37 -52.40
N PRO A 257 1.36 2.39 -52.47
CA PRO A 257 2.29 2.28 -53.59
C PRO A 257 1.64 1.81 -54.92
N VAL A 258 0.43 1.25 -54.88
CA VAL A 258 -0.34 0.91 -56.10
C VAL A 258 -1.08 2.15 -56.63
N MET A 259 -1.71 2.93 -55.75
CA MET A 259 -2.31 4.22 -56.12
C MET A 259 -1.28 5.19 -56.73
N ALA A 260 -0.07 5.25 -56.13
CA ALA A 260 1.05 6.03 -56.67
C ALA A 260 1.55 5.57 -58.06
N ARG A 261 1.15 4.37 -58.51
CA ARG A 261 1.46 3.81 -59.84
C ARG A 261 0.28 3.91 -60.81
N HIS A 262 -0.88 4.43 -60.39
CA HIS A 262 -2.11 4.49 -61.19
C HIS A 262 -1.90 5.14 -62.56
N ASP A 263 -1.14 6.24 -62.64
CA ASP A 263 -0.82 6.91 -63.91
C ASP A 263 -0.07 6.03 -64.91
N SER A 264 0.75 5.08 -64.44
CA SER A 264 1.44 4.12 -65.32
C SER A 264 0.50 3.03 -65.84
N LEU A 265 -0.45 2.61 -64.99
CA LEU A 265 -1.49 1.64 -65.34
C LEU A 265 -2.51 2.28 -66.31
N ARG A 266 -2.91 3.53 -66.07
CA ARG A 266 -3.75 4.36 -66.95
C ARG A 266 -3.16 4.45 -68.36
N ARG A 267 -1.86 4.73 -68.50
CA ARG A 267 -1.16 4.77 -69.80
C ARG A 267 -1.13 3.40 -70.49
N ARG A 268 -0.93 2.31 -69.74
CA ARG A 268 -0.95 0.94 -70.29
C ARG A 268 -2.33 0.53 -70.80
N LEU A 269 -3.40 0.86 -70.08
CA LEU A 269 -4.76 0.57 -70.51
C LEU A 269 -5.19 1.46 -71.69
N ALA A 270 -4.87 2.75 -71.69
CA ALA A 270 -5.19 3.67 -72.79
C ALA A 270 -4.56 3.26 -74.15
N ALA A 271 -3.53 2.42 -74.14
CA ALA A 271 -2.86 1.91 -75.34
C ALA A 271 -3.42 0.57 -75.87
N MET A 272 -4.48 0.01 -75.28
CA MET A 272 -5.07 -1.27 -75.71
C MET A 272 -6.28 -1.07 -76.65
N PRO A 273 -6.54 -1.99 -77.59
CA PRO A 273 -7.64 -1.89 -78.55
C PRO A 273 -8.99 -2.30 -77.93
N TRP A 274 -9.65 -1.37 -77.25
CA TRP A 274 -10.94 -1.59 -76.57
C TRP A 274 -12.16 -1.65 -77.50
N ASN A 275 -12.02 -1.23 -78.76
CA ASN A 275 -13.05 -1.34 -79.80
C ASN A 275 -13.52 -2.80 -80.06
N ARG A 276 -12.85 -3.79 -79.47
CA ARG A 276 -13.12 -5.23 -79.60
C ARG A 276 -13.82 -5.89 -78.40
N ASN A 277 -14.02 -5.15 -77.31
CA ASN A 277 -14.84 -5.57 -76.18
C ASN A 277 -15.26 -4.35 -75.34
N VAL A 278 -16.37 -3.72 -75.71
CA VAL A 278 -16.89 -2.53 -75.03
C VAL A 278 -17.32 -2.87 -73.58
N SER A 279 -17.89 -4.06 -73.36
CA SER A 279 -18.36 -4.48 -72.04
C SER A 279 -17.23 -4.61 -71.01
N LEU A 280 -16.09 -5.19 -71.40
CA LEU A 280 -14.90 -5.31 -70.57
C LEU A 280 -14.26 -3.95 -70.30
N ALA A 281 -14.26 -3.05 -71.28
CA ALA A 281 -13.75 -1.69 -71.12
C ALA A 281 -14.53 -0.91 -70.04
N LEU A 282 -15.87 -0.99 -70.06
CA LEU A 282 -16.73 -0.37 -69.05
C LEU A 282 -16.51 -0.96 -67.65
N GLN A 283 -16.44 -2.30 -67.52
CA GLN A 283 -16.14 -2.96 -66.25
C GLN A 283 -14.80 -2.49 -65.66
N ILE A 284 -13.76 -2.35 -66.48
CA ILE A 284 -12.45 -1.86 -66.04
C ILE A 284 -12.50 -0.38 -65.67
N GLN A 285 -13.35 0.43 -66.32
CA GLN A 285 -13.55 1.83 -65.94
C GLN A 285 -14.20 1.97 -64.54
N GLU A 286 -15.02 1.02 -64.13
CA GLU A 286 -15.55 0.91 -62.77
C GLU A 286 -14.51 0.34 -61.79
N GLU A 287 -13.82 -0.76 -62.14
CA GLU A 287 -12.78 -1.34 -61.27
C GLU A 287 -11.56 -0.42 -61.06
N LEU A 288 -11.26 0.49 -62.00
CA LEU A 288 -10.22 1.52 -61.86
C LEU A 288 -10.47 2.51 -60.72
N GLN A 289 -11.71 2.62 -60.24
CA GLN A 289 -12.08 3.45 -59.08
C GLN A 289 -11.92 2.67 -57.75
N ASN A 290 -11.76 1.34 -57.80
CA ASN A 290 -11.60 0.47 -56.63
C ASN A 290 -10.10 0.25 -56.30
N PRO A 291 -9.55 0.86 -55.24
CA PRO A 291 -8.11 0.83 -54.94
C PRO A 291 -7.59 -0.59 -54.60
N LEU A 292 -8.48 -1.50 -54.20
CA LEU A 292 -8.18 -2.92 -53.97
C LEU A 292 -8.04 -3.74 -55.25
N ARG A 293 -8.70 -3.35 -56.35
CA ARG A 293 -8.72 -4.08 -57.63
C ARG A 293 -7.53 -3.73 -58.54
N LEU A 294 -6.97 -2.53 -58.41
CA LEU A 294 -5.83 -2.03 -59.20
C LEU A 294 -4.67 -3.03 -59.35
N ALA A 295 -4.33 -3.76 -58.28
CA ALA A 295 -3.24 -4.74 -58.29
C ALA A 295 -3.57 -5.95 -59.19
N ALA A 296 -4.81 -6.46 -59.13
CA ALA A 296 -5.26 -7.56 -59.98
C ALA A 296 -5.33 -7.13 -61.45
N ILE A 297 -5.86 -5.92 -61.74
CA ILE A 297 -5.87 -5.35 -63.10
C ILE A 297 -4.43 -5.27 -63.66
N ALA A 298 -3.47 -4.83 -62.86
CA ALA A 298 -2.07 -4.69 -63.27
C ALA A 298 -1.43 -6.00 -63.77
N GLU A 299 -1.81 -7.12 -63.16
CA GLU A 299 -1.38 -8.49 -63.48
C GLU A 299 -2.20 -9.12 -64.62
N GLN A 300 -3.46 -8.72 -64.79
CA GLN A 300 -4.36 -9.28 -65.81
C GLN A 300 -4.16 -8.66 -67.20
N ILE A 301 -3.61 -7.43 -67.31
CA ILE A 301 -3.35 -6.74 -68.59
C ILE A 301 -2.81 -7.65 -69.72
N PRO A 302 -1.81 -8.55 -69.51
CA PRO A 302 -1.31 -9.43 -70.57
C PRO A 302 -2.33 -10.47 -71.05
N LYS A 303 -3.25 -10.92 -70.18
CA LYS A 303 -4.33 -11.86 -70.54
C LYS A 303 -5.40 -11.13 -71.36
N MET A 304 -5.86 -9.98 -70.85
CA MET A 304 -6.83 -9.11 -71.53
C MET A 304 -6.33 -8.68 -72.92
N MET A 305 -5.03 -8.38 -73.07
CA MET A 305 -4.41 -8.09 -74.36
C MET A 305 -4.51 -9.26 -75.34
N VAL A 306 -4.33 -10.50 -74.88
CA VAL A 306 -4.45 -11.73 -75.69
C VAL A 306 -5.92 -12.08 -75.98
N GLU A 307 -6.85 -11.68 -75.12
CA GLU A 307 -8.30 -11.85 -75.33
C GLU A 307 -8.82 -10.83 -76.36
N LEU A 308 -8.52 -9.54 -76.19
CA LEU A 308 -8.81 -8.49 -77.19
C LEU A 308 -8.14 -8.81 -78.53
N ALA A 309 -6.93 -9.38 -78.55
CA ALA A 309 -6.26 -9.76 -79.80
C ALA A 309 -7.04 -10.81 -80.63
N LYS A 310 -7.88 -11.65 -79.99
CA LYS A 310 -8.65 -12.74 -80.64
C LYS A 310 -10.04 -12.32 -81.10
N LEU A 311 -10.63 -11.30 -80.47
CA LEU A 311 -11.99 -10.85 -80.78
C LEU A 311 -12.02 -10.00 -82.06
N PRO A 312 -13.13 -10.04 -82.83
CA PRO A 312 -13.40 -9.05 -83.88
C PRO A 312 -13.59 -7.67 -83.27
N VAL A 313 -13.69 -6.64 -84.12
CA VAL A 313 -14.13 -5.31 -83.66
C VAL A 313 -15.64 -5.33 -83.45
N GLU A 314 -16.10 -4.73 -82.35
CA GLU A 314 -17.52 -4.50 -82.05
C GLU A 314 -17.95 -3.11 -82.54
N ASP A 315 -17.30 -2.05 -82.04
CA ASP A 315 -17.58 -0.65 -82.36
C ASP A 315 -16.28 0.14 -82.64
N GLU A 316 -16.05 0.56 -83.89
CA GLU A 316 -14.83 1.29 -84.27
C GLU A 316 -14.73 2.70 -83.65
N ASP A 317 -15.85 3.34 -83.34
CA ASP A 317 -15.89 4.69 -82.74
C ASP A 317 -15.65 4.70 -81.21
N PHE A 318 -15.45 3.53 -80.57
CA PHE A 318 -15.33 3.45 -79.11
C PHE A 318 -13.96 3.91 -78.57
N ALA A 319 -13.89 5.16 -78.10
CA ALA A 319 -12.71 5.74 -77.46
C ALA A 319 -12.69 5.53 -75.93
N PHE A 320 -11.93 4.53 -75.47
CA PHE A 320 -11.74 4.27 -74.04
C PHE A 320 -11.00 5.43 -73.32
N THR A 321 -11.64 6.02 -72.32
CA THR A 321 -11.09 7.12 -71.52
C THR A 321 -10.93 6.68 -70.05
N PRO A 322 -9.76 6.13 -69.66
CA PRO A 322 -9.59 5.57 -68.32
C PRO A 322 -9.70 6.63 -67.23
N TRP A 323 -10.42 6.31 -66.15
CA TRP A 323 -10.67 7.19 -65.02
C TRP A 323 -9.38 7.68 -64.32
N SER A 324 -9.45 8.88 -63.76
CA SER A 324 -8.39 9.47 -62.93
C SER A 324 -8.99 10.24 -61.75
N PRO A 325 -8.38 10.16 -60.56
CA PRO A 325 -8.84 10.89 -59.37
C PRO A 325 -8.81 12.40 -59.60
N THR A 326 -9.73 13.10 -58.92
CA THR A 326 -9.73 14.56 -58.93
C THR A 326 -8.50 15.08 -58.16
N PRO A 327 -7.68 15.99 -58.75
CA PRO A 327 -6.58 16.58 -58.02
C PRO A 327 -7.15 17.44 -56.88
N ILE A 328 -6.75 17.14 -55.65
CA ILE A 328 -7.18 17.86 -54.45
C ILE A 328 -6.78 19.33 -54.63
N ARG A 329 -7.76 20.19 -54.91
CA ARG A 329 -7.54 21.64 -54.95
C ARG A 329 -7.15 22.07 -53.54
N LYS A 330 -5.96 22.64 -53.39
CA LYS A 330 -5.53 23.29 -52.15
C LYS A 330 -6.40 24.53 -51.92
N THR A 331 -7.57 24.36 -51.33
CA THR A 331 -8.42 25.45 -50.89
C THR A 331 -7.67 26.22 -49.80
N LEU A 332 -7.58 27.55 -49.95
CA LEU A 332 -7.06 28.44 -48.92
C LEU A 332 -8.12 28.68 -47.83
N MET A 333 -8.64 27.59 -47.26
CA MET A 333 -9.30 27.65 -45.96
C MET A 333 -8.22 27.81 -44.88
N PRO A 334 -8.51 28.50 -43.76
CA PRO A 334 -7.68 28.41 -42.58
C PRO A 334 -7.62 26.96 -42.14
N VAL A 335 -6.46 26.32 -42.33
CA VAL A 335 -6.14 25.07 -41.65
C VAL A 335 -6.06 25.43 -40.16
N PRO A 336 -6.86 24.83 -39.26
CA PRO A 336 -6.62 24.98 -37.83
C PRO A 336 -5.21 24.44 -37.59
N GLU A 337 -4.32 25.33 -37.16
CA GLU A 337 -2.89 25.17 -37.42
C GLU A 337 -2.40 23.81 -36.94
N GLN A 338 -1.71 23.08 -37.83
CA GLN A 338 -0.96 21.92 -37.39
C GLN A 338 0.07 22.44 -36.41
N ILE A 339 -0.11 22.10 -35.13
CA ILE A 339 0.83 22.42 -34.05
C ILE A 339 2.11 21.60 -34.33
N ILE A 340 2.91 22.12 -35.24
CA ILE A 340 4.33 21.86 -35.35
C ILE A 340 4.96 22.77 -34.30
N GLU A 341 4.88 22.33 -33.05
CA GLU A 341 5.72 22.86 -31.97
C GLU A 341 7.17 22.84 -32.47
N PRO A 342 7.85 24.00 -32.64
CA PRO A 342 9.30 23.98 -32.66
C PRO A 342 9.72 23.52 -31.26
N ALA A 343 10.70 22.60 -31.20
CA ALA A 343 10.93 21.78 -30.02
C ALA A 343 11.28 22.54 -28.72
N ASP A 344 11.57 23.84 -28.82
CA ASP A 344 11.98 24.73 -27.73
C ASP A 344 10.91 25.76 -27.31
N SER A 345 9.69 25.79 -27.90
CA SER A 345 8.69 26.84 -27.58
C SER A 345 8.20 26.82 -26.13
N LEU A 346 8.33 25.69 -25.43
CA LEU A 346 8.06 25.61 -23.99
C LEU A 346 9.21 26.19 -23.15
N GLY A 347 10.44 26.21 -23.68
CA GLY A 347 11.61 26.86 -23.08
C GLY A 347 11.47 28.38 -23.11
N ASP A 348 11.35 28.96 -24.30
CA ASP A 348 11.11 30.40 -24.50
C ASP A 348 9.90 30.90 -23.67
N ALA A 349 8.81 30.14 -23.64
CA ALA A 349 7.63 30.48 -22.86
C ALA A 349 7.86 30.43 -21.34
N HIS A 350 8.68 29.49 -20.84
CA HIS A 350 9.05 29.46 -19.43
C HIS A 350 10.04 30.57 -19.06
N GLU A 351 11.00 30.88 -19.93
CA GLU A 351 11.99 31.94 -19.70
C GLU A 351 11.32 33.31 -19.70
N ALA A 352 10.47 33.61 -20.69
CA ALA A 352 9.66 34.83 -20.73
C ALA A 352 8.66 34.95 -19.58
N MET A 353 8.06 33.84 -19.11
CA MET A 353 7.16 33.85 -17.96
C MET A 353 7.91 34.03 -16.62
N LEU A 354 9.17 33.57 -16.53
CA LEU A 354 10.03 33.84 -15.37
C LEU A 354 10.50 35.30 -15.35
N ASP A 355 10.93 35.87 -16.48
CA ASP A 355 11.28 37.29 -16.58
C ASP A 355 10.10 38.19 -16.16
N ALA A 356 8.89 37.94 -16.69
CA ALA A 356 7.68 38.67 -16.27
C ALA A 356 7.37 38.52 -14.76
N MET A 357 7.69 37.37 -14.15
CA MET A 357 7.55 37.19 -12.69
C MET A 357 8.67 37.85 -11.87
N GLU A 358 9.85 38.09 -12.45
CA GLU A 358 10.94 38.87 -11.82
C GLU A 358 10.76 40.39 -11.97
N GLU A 359 10.02 40.87 -12.97
CA GLU A 359 9.59 42.27 -13.05
C GLU A 359 8.47 42.58 -12.06
N ALA A 360 7.39 41.76 -12.03
CA ALA A 360 6.26 41.96 -11.13
C ALA A 360 6.68 42.01 -9.64
N LYS A 361 7.67 41.21 -9.25
CA LYS A 361 8.18 41.13 -7.87
C LYS A 361 8.89 42.39 -7.34
N LYS A 362 9.12 43.40 -8.17
CA LYS A 362 9.84 44.64 -7.78
C LYS A 362 8.91 45.82 -7.44
N ILE A 363 7.58 45.65 -7.54
CA ILE A 363 6.63 46.77 -7.48
C ILE A 363 5.64 46.68 -6.30
N GLU A 364 5.23 45.49 -5.86
CA GLU A 364 4.08 45.32 -4.95
C GLU A 364 4.43 45.21 -3.44
N THR A 365 5.64 45.58 -3.01
CA THR A 365 6.01 45.55 -1.58
C THR A 365 5.82 46.89 -0.86
N GLU A 366 4.63 47.50 -0.96
CA GLU A 366 4.28 48.69 -0.18
C GLU A 366 2.75 48.82 0.10
N VAL A 367 2.41 49.34 1.29
CA VAL A 367 1.08 49.86 1.72
C VAL A 367 -0.04 48.88 2.16
N LEU A 368 -0.02 48.60 3.48
CA LEU A 368 -1.13 48.67 4.47
C LEU A 368 -2.28 47.61 4.55
N GLU A 369 -3.03 47.73 5.65
CA GLU A 369 -3.94 46.76 6.29
C GLU A 369 -5.44 47.05 6.03
N GLU A 370 -6.32 46.05 6.25
CA GLU A 370 -7.49 46.21 7.15
C GLU A 370 -8.28 44.90 7.41
N LYS A 371 -9.12 44.92 8.47
CA LYS A 371 -10.20 43.98 8.86
C LYS A 371 -11.41 44.85 9.32
N PRO A 372 -12.60 44.35 9.76
CA PRO A 372 -13.17 42.98 9.82
C PRO A 372 -14.64 42.87 9.33
N LYS A 373 -15.28 41.67 9.39
CA LYS A 373 -16.61 41.44 10.03
C LYS A 373 -17.02 39.94 10.06
N GLN A 374 -18.22 39.63 10.58
CA GLN A 374 -18.58 38.39 11.29
C GLN A 374 -19.80 37.61 10.71
N GLU A 375 -19.82 36.30 11.00
CA GLU A 375 -21.01 35.45 11.31
C GLU A 375 -22.05 35.17 10.19
N PRO A 376 -22.97 34.17 10.35
CA PRO A 376 -23.28 33.33 11.52
C PRO A 376 -23.16 31.80 11.27
N ALA A 377 -23.71 30.98 12.18
CA ALA A 377 -23.77 29.51 12.12
C ALA A 377 -25.20 28.99 11.92
N GLU A 378 -25.37 27.71 11.55
CA GLU A 378 -26.31 26.79 12.24
C GLU A 378 -26.08 25.29 11.92
N GLN A 379 -26.94 24.40 12.44
CA GLN A 379 -26.78 22.94 12.58
C GLN A 379 -27.47 22.19 11.39
N ILE A 380 -27.45 20.85 11.18
CA ILE A 380 -27.95 19.71 12.01
C ILE A 380 -27.37 18.36 11.47
N THR A 381 -27.63 17.26 12.20
CA THR A 381 -27.31 15.82 11.97
C THR A 381 -27.98 15.21 10.71
N GLU A 382 -27.89 13.91 10.34
CA GLU A 382 -27.51 12.66 11.03
C GLU A 382 -27.20 11.49 10.04
N LEU A 383 -26.57 10.39 10.51
CA LEU A 383 -26.97 8.96 10.34
C LEU A 383 -25.83 7.95 10.62
N LYS A 384 -26.19 6.71 10.96
CA LYS A 384 -25.34 5.51 11.17
C LYS A 384 -25.98 4.32 10.41
N PRO A 385 -25.24 3.25 9.99
CA PRO A 385 -24.85 2.13 10.87
C PRO A 385 -23.47 1.51 10.44
N THR A 386 -22.91 0.36 10.87
CA THR A 386 -23.07 -0.61 11.99
C THR A 386 -21.73 -1.38 12.16
N GLU A 387 -21.53 -2.07 13.29
CA GLU A 387 -21.13 -3.51 13.43
C GLU A 387 -20.36 -3.82 14.73
N ASP A 388 -20.24 -5.11 15.06
CA ASP A 388 -20.22 -5.62 16.43
C ASP A 388 -18.99 -6.48 16.81
N SER A 389 -18.53 -6.28 18.04
CA SER A 389 -18.00 -7.31 18.96
C SER A 389 -16.65 -8.02 18.64
N PRO A 390 -16.04 -8.76 19.61
CA PRO A 390 -16.47 -9.01 21.00
C PRO A 390 -15.50 -8.56 22.13
N LEU A 391 -16.13 -8.17 23.25
CA LEU A 391 -15.76 -8.26 24.69
C LEU A 391 -14.27 -8.39 25.12
N PRO A 392 -13.90 -7.69 26.21
CA PRO A 392 -14.01 -8.34 27.54
C PRO A 392 -14.96 -7.64 28.53
N SER A 393 -15.45 -8.42 29.51
CA SER A 393 -16.09 -8.04 30.80
C SER A 393 -16.94 -6.75 30.87
N LYS A 394 -18.26 -6.91 30.98
CA LYS A 394 -19.19 -5.79 31.25
C LYS A 394 -19.02 -5.21 32.67
N THR A 395 -18.68 -3.93 32.78
CA THR A 395 -19.13 -3.07 33.89
C THR A 395 -20.26 -2.18 33.38
N GLU A 396 -21.43 -2.23 34.04
CA GLU A 396 -22.59 -1.47 33.58
C GLU A 396 -22.49 0.01 33.96
N VAL A 397 -22.67 0.89 32.98
CA VAL A 397 -22.62 2.35 33.20
C VAL A 397 -23.97 2.82 33.77
N PRO A 398 -24.01 3.46 34.96
CA PRO A 398 -25.26 3.85 35.59
C PRO A 398 -25.98 4.93 34.77
N LYS A 399 -27.30 4.78 34.63
CA LYS A 399 -28.16 5.68 33.85
C LYS A 399 -28.87 6.68 34.77
N ARG A 400 -29.01 7.93 34.35
CA ARG A 400 -29.81 8.92 35.10
C ARG A 400 -31.29 8.54 35.12
N ALA A 401 -31.95 8.78 36.24
CA ALA A 401 -33.39 8.59 36.39
C ALA A 401 -34.19 9.68 35.66
N ARG A 402 -35.42 9.34 35.25
CA ARG A 402 -36.41 10.26 34.67
C ARG A 402 -37.80 9.95 35.20
N ASP A 403 -38.59 11.00 35.39
CA ASP A 403 -39.99 10.90 35.75
C ASP A 403 -40.87 10.47 34.57
N LYS A 404 -42.14 10.17 34.86
CA LYS A 404 -43.17 9.81 33.87
C LYS A 404 -43.43 10.90 32.81
N GLU A 405 -43.01 12.14 33.07
CA GLU A 405 -43.04 13.28 32.14
C GLU A 405 -41.74 13.47 31.33
N GLY A 406 -40.74 12.60 31.49
CA GLY A 406 -39.47 12.64 30.75
C GLY A 406 -38.42 13.64 31.28
N LYS A 407 -38.75 14.46 32.28
CA LYS A 407 -37.80 15.31 33.02
C LYS A 407 -36.84 14.44 33.85
N PHE A 408 -35.64 14.96 34.14
CA PHE A 408 -34.66 14.28 34.98
C PHE A 408 -34.98 14.48 36.46
N VAL A 409 -34.88 13.40 37.24
CA VAL A 409 -35.10 13.44 38.70
C VAL A 409 -33.92 14.13 39.39
N GLY A 410 -34.22 14.88 40.45
CA GLY A 410 -33.24 15.41 41.39
C GLY A 410 -32.73 14.33 42.36
N ASP A 411 -31.89 14.76 43.29
CA ASP A 411 -31.42 13.92 44.40
C ASP A 411 -31.99 14.52 45.69
N ASP A 412 -32.69 13.73 46.51
CA ASP A 412 -33.29 14.23 47.77
C ASP A 412 -32.31 13.99 48.92
N LEU A 413 -31.98 15.04 49.66
CA LEU A 413 -30.96 15.00 50.72
C LEU A 413 -31.43 14.26 51.98
N SER A 414 -32.66 13.75 51.99
CA SER A 414 -33.26 13.02 53.11
C SER A 414 -32.92 11.51 53.12
N THR A 415 -32.39 10.95 52.03
CA THR A 415 -32.13 9.51 51.83
C THR A 415 -30.61 9.23 51.65
N PRO A 416 -29.81 9.21 52.74
CA PRO A 416 -28.35 9.27 52.65
C PRO A 416 -27.66 8.08 51.94
N ASP A 417 -28.30 6.91 51.91
CA ASP A 417 -27.73 5.67 51.37
C ASP A 417 -28.19 5.32 49.94
N TYR A 418 -29.09 6.12 49.32
CA TYR A 418 -29.66 5.82 48.00
C TYR A 418 -29.90 7.08 47.16
N ASN A 419 -29.14 7.24 46.07
CA ASN A 419 -29.17 8.43 45.21
C ASN A 419 -30.24 8.34 44.11
N GLU A 420 -31.34 9.08 44.24
CA GLU A 420 -32.52 8.92 43.37
C GLU A 420 -32.32 9.49 41.95
N ALA A 421 -31.31 10.34 41.75
CA ALA A 421 -30.97 10.86 40.42
C ALA A 421 -30.40 9.78 39.45
N TRP A 422 -30.11 8.56 39.92
CA TRP A 422 -29.58 7.46 39.12
C TRP A 422 -30.37 6.15 39.32
N VAL A 423 -30.66 5.48 38.20
CA VAL A 423 -31.35 4.18 38.19
C VAL A 423 -30.43 3.14 38.84
N GLY A 424 -30.78 2.70 40.05
CA GLY A 424 -29.98 1.79 40.88
C GLY A 424 -29.29 2.44 42.10
N GLY A 425 -29.58 3.71 42.41
CA GLY A 425 -29.21 4.34 43.69
C GLY A 425 -27.74 4.70 43.89
N LYS A 426 -26.86 4.33 42.95
CA LYS A 426 -25.42 4.61 43.01
C LYS A 426 -25.03 5.58 41.91
N ALA A 427 -24.70 6.81 42.29
CA ALA A 427 -24.04 7.75 41.40
C ALA A 427 -22.69 7.15 40.93
N PRO A 428 -22.27 7.37 39.67
CA PRO A 428 -21.00 6.87 39.17
C PRO A 428 -19.84 7.43 40.02
N GLU A 429 -18.87 6.57 40.32
CA GLU A 429 -17.62 7.02 40.93
C GLU A 429 -17.01 8.13 40.07
N LYS A 430 -16.76 9.29 40.68
CA LYS A 430 -16.11 10.40 39.98
C LYS A 430 -14.72 9.92 39.56
N LYS A 431 -14.53 9.70 38.25
CA LYS A 431 -13.19 9.60 37.64
C LYS A 431 -12.32 10.66 38.28
N GLN A 432 -11.13 10.28 38.71
CA GLN A 432 -10.21 11.20 39.38
C GLN A 432 -9.83 12.32 38.40
N VAL A 433 -10.55 13.45 38.49
CA VAL A 433 -9.91 14.75 38.38
C VAL A 433 -8.73 14.67 39.33
N VAL A 434 -7.51 14.77 38.79
CA VAL A 434 -6.27 14.58 39.54
C VAL A 434 -6.32 15.53 40.74
N ARG A 435 -6.59 14.96 41.93
CA ARG A 435 -6.61 15.73 43.17
C ARG A 435 -5.18 16.23 43.40
N LYS A 436 -5.05 17.49 43.82
CA LYS A 436 -3.76 18.04 44.29
C LYS A 436 -3.18 17.05 45.32
N GLY A 437 -2.07 16.43 44.95
CA GLY A 437 -1.55 15.24 45.62
C GLY A 437 -0.50 15.57 46.67
N ASN A 438 -0.94 16.20 47.75
CA ASN A 438 -0.19 16.50 48.98
C ASN A 438 0.96 17.53 48.83
N ASP A 439 1.25 18.20 49.95
CA ASP A 439 2.27 19.22 50.06
C ASP A 439 3.68 18.62 50.13
N VAL A 440 4.27 18.41 48.95
CA VAL A 440 5.72 18.55 48.77
C VAL A 440 5.92 19.85 48.00
N GLU A 441 6.74 20.76 48.53
CA GLU A 441 7.19 21.93 47.79
C GLU A 441 8.11 21.47 46.65
N LEU A 442 7.50 21.15 45.51
CA LEU A 442 8.18 20.89 44.25
C LEU A 442 8.98 22.14 43.88
N SER A 443 10.27 22.14 44.21
CA SER A 443 11.19 23.22 43.87
C SER A 443 11.03 23.54 42.39
N SER A 444 10.66 24.78 42.08
CA SER A 444 10.13 25.18 40.77
C SER A 444 11.11 24.94 39.61
N LEU A 445 12.36 24.60 39.90
CA LEU A 445 13.45 24.38 38.97
C LEU A 445 13.77 22.89 38.70
N GLU A 446 13.08 21.93 39.34
CA GLU A 446 13.33 20.49 39.10
C GLU A 446 13.21 20.13 37.62
N HIS A 447 12.25 20.73 36.91
CA HIS A 447 12.07 20.53 35.47
C HIS A 447 13.29 20.99 34.64
N LEU A 448 14.03 22.01 35.11
CA LEU A 448 15.30 22.44 34.51
C LEU A 448 16.43 21.45 34.84
N HIS A 449 16.49 20.94 36.07
CA HIS A 449 17.50 19.94 36.47
C HIS A 449 17.33 18.63 35.68
N ILE A 450 16.10 18.16 35.49
CA ILE A 450 15.76 17.03 34.62
C ILE A 450 16.21 17.27 33.16
N PHE A 451 15.99 18.48 32.64
CA PHE A 451 16.41 18.86 31.28
C PHE A 451 17.94 18.94 31.13
N MET A 452 18.64 19.58 32.08
CA MET A 452 20.10 19.72 32.10
C MET A 452 20.79 18.34 32.19
N LYS A 453 20.29 17.47 33.08
CA LYS A 453 20.73 16.08 33.21
C LYS A 453 20.52 15.27 31.93
N LYS A 454 19.38 15.46 31.23
CA LYS A 454 19.13 14.86 29.91
C LYS A 454 20.05 15.37 28.81
N ILE A 455 20.49 16.63 28.86
CA ILE A 455 21.46 17.18 27.89
C ILE A 455 22.90 16.73 28.17
N GLY A 456 23.22 16.34 29.42
CA GLY A 456 24.56 15.94 29.84
C GLY A 456 25.36 17.06 30.50
N LEU A 457 24.70 18.15 30.91
CA LEU A 457 25.33 19.26 31.65
C LEU A 457 25.05 19.09 33.15
N THR A 458 26.05 18.60 33.90
CA THR A 458 25.99 18.42 35.36
C THR A 458 26.53 19.61 36.16
N SER A 459 27.04 20.65 35.48
CA SER A 459 27.68 21.81 36.11
C SER A 459 26.65 22.88 36.52
N PHE A 460 25.78 22.57 37.47
CA PHE A 460 24.90 23.51 38.15
C PHE A 460 24.93 23.27 39.67
N GLU A 461 24.78 24.33 40.47
CA GLU A 461 24.85 24.26 41.93
C GLU A 461 23.46 23.96 42.50
N GLU A 462 23.24 22.74 42.98
CA GLU A 462 21.97 22.30 43.57
C GLU A 462 21.68 23.00 44.93
N ASP A 463 22.73 23.47 45.62
CA ASP A 463 22.65 24.20 46.89
C ASP A 463 22.65 25.74 46.68
N GLY A 464 21.57 26.29 46.11
CA GLY A 464 21.45 27.73 45.88
C GLY A 464 20.01 28.23 45.77
N GLY A 465 19.78 29.49 46.15
CA GLY A 465 18.48 30.16 45.94
C GLY A 465 18.14 30.28 44.45
N ALA A 466 16.85 30.20 44.11
CA ALA A 466 16.34 30.01 42.75
C ALA A 466 16.99 30.93 41.70
N ASP A 467 17.10 32.24 41.95
CA ASP A 467 17.72 33.20 41.02
C ASP A 467 19.17 32.87 40.69
N LYS A 468 19.94 32.35 41.66
CA LYS A 468 21.33 31.91 41.44
C LYS A 468 21.36 30.68 40.55
N GLN A 469 20.45 29.72 40.77
CA GLN A 469 20.34 28.50 39.97
C GLN A 469 19.92 28.82 38.53
N ILE A 470 18.88 29.63 38.33
CA ILE A 470 18.43 30.11 37.01
C ILE A 470 19.57 30.83 36.29
N ASN A 471 20.32 31.71 36.97
CA ASN A 471 21.46 32.39 36.37
C ASN A 471 22.66 31.46 36.09
N SER A 472 22.88 30.42 36.89
CA SER A 472 23.91 29.40 36.65
C SER A 472 23.56 28.55 35.42
N ILE A 473 22.33 28.04 35.35
CA ILE A 473 21.78 27.31 34.20
C ILE A 473 21.82 28.18 32.93
N ARG A 474 21.43 29.46 33.02
CA ARG A 474 21.51 30.44 31.92
C ARG A 474 22.93 30.61 31.39
N LYS A 475 23.93 30.76 32.28
CA LYS A 475 25.36 30.84 31.91
C LYS A 475 25.86 29.52 31.28
N GLY A 476 25.48 28.38 31.86
CA GLY A 476 25.83 27.04 31.37
C GLY A 476 25.32 26.80 29.95
N LEU A 477 24.02 27.03 29.69
CA LEU A 477 23.41 26.89 28.37
C LEU A 477 23.99 27.90 27.36
N ALA A 478 24.13 29.18 27.75
CA ALA A 478 24.65 30.22 26.85
C ALA A 478 26.07 29.95 26.35
N LYS A 479 26.94 29.33 27.17
CA LYS A 479 28.29 28.90 26.77
C LYS A 479 28.30 27.94 25.56
N HIS A 480 27.20 27.22 25.33
CA HIS A 480 27.09 26.20 24.29
C HIS A 480 26.30 26.61 23.04
N VAL A 481 25.66 27.79 23.04
CA VAL A 481 24.99 28.38 21.86
C VAL A 481 26.02 28.88 20.83
N GLY A 482 25.68 28.83 19.54
CA GLY A 482 26.45 29.40 18.44
C GLY A 482 27.77 28.70 18.11
N GLN A 483 28.00 27.50 18.65
CA GLN A 483 29.20 26.69 18.37
C GLN A 483 29.03 25.94 17.03
N SER A 484 29.94 26.19 16.08
CA SER A 484 29.95 25.53 14.75
C SER A 484 31.26 24.72 14.56
N PRO A 485 31.26 23.59 13.83
CA PRO A 485 30.11 22.95 13.18
C PRO A 485 29.26 22.12 14.15
N ARG A 486 27.95 22.40 14.20
CA ARG A 486 26.92 21.66 14.93
C ARG A 486 25.57 21.81 14.20
N ASP A 487 24.69 20.82 14.34
CA ASP A 487 23.31 20.86 13.83
C ASP A 487 22.52 22.09 14.33
N VAL A 488 22.03 22.92 13.41
CA VAL A 488 21.23 24.13 13.69
C VAL A 488 20.03 23.84 14.60
N ARG A 489 19.42 22.64 14.51
CA ARG A 489 18.24 22.29 15.33
C ARG A 489 18.57 22.19 16.81
N PHE A 490 19.80 21.77 17.17
CA PHE A 490 20.23 21.73 18.56
C PHE A 490 20.60 23.13 19.08
N ASP A 491 21.21 23.96 18.24
CA ASP A 491 21.48 25.37 18.59
C ASP A 491 20.16 26.12 18.85
N ARG A 492 19.17 25.90 17.98
CA ARG A 492 17.80 26.41 18.11
C ARG A 492 17.08 25.93 19.38
N LEU A 493 17.27 24.67 19.76
CA LEU A 493 16.75 24.10 21.01
C LEU A 493 17.35 24.83 22.23
N LEU A 494 18.66 25.07 22.25
CA LEU A 494 19.31 25.82 23.33
C LEU A 494 18.81 27.28 23.39
N ARG A 495 18.67 27.96 22.23
CA ARG A 495 18.13 29.33 22.14
C ARG A 495 16.70 29.42 22.64
N LEU A 496 15.82 28.47 22.27
CA LEU A 496 14.44 28.42 22.75
C LEU A 496 14.36 28.15 24.26
N VAL A 497 15.18 27.23 24.80
CA VAL A 497 15.16 26.96 26.25
C VAL A 497 15.70 28.15 27.07
N LEU A 498 16.70 28.89 26.57
CA LEU A 498 17.11 30.18 27.17
C LEU A 498 15.98 31.23 27.17
N ARG A 499 15.07 31.18 26.19
CA ARG A 499 13.87 32.03 26.08
C ARG A 499 12.72 31.59 27.00
N LEU A 500 12.70 30.30 27.35
CA LEU A 500 11.71 29.65 28.21
C LEU A 500 12.16 29.51 29.68
N LEU A 501 13.32 30.04 30.07
CA LEU A 501 13.68 30.10 31.49
C LEU A 501 12.62 30.93 32.27
N PRO A 502 12.25 30.52 33.49
CA PRO A 502 11.27 31.24 34.31
C PRO A 502 11.72 32.67 34.60
N GLN A 503 10.74 33.57 34.74
CA GLN A 503 10.94 35.01 34.95
C GLN A 503 10.17 35.57 36.15
N GLY A 504 9.31 34.78 36.79
CA GLY A 504 8.39 35.22 37.85
C GLY A 504 7.00 35.64 37.32
N ASP A 505 6.68 35.29 36.07
CA ASP A 505 5.41 35.63 35.43
C ASP A 505 4.32 34.56 35.66
N GLU A 506 3.05 34.95 35.51
CA GLU A 506 1.88 34.04 35.44
C GLU A 506 2.02 32.94 34.36
N HIS A 507 2.95 33.10 33.43
CA HIS A 507 3.20 32.20 32.32
C HIS A 507 4.23 31.10 32.60
N ASP A 508 4.90 31.10 33.75
CA ASP A 508 6.00 30.17 34.03
C ASP A 508 5.56 28.70 34.09
N GLU A 509 4.29 28.39 34.44
CA GLU A 509 3.72 27.04 34.29
C GLU A 509 3.73 26.57 32.82
N LYS A 510 3.36 27.46 31.89
CA LYS A 510 3.40 27.17 30.44
C LYS A 510 4.85 27.02 29.96
N ARG A 511 5.78 27.86 30.45
CA ARG A 511 7.21 27.75 30.15
C ARG A 511 7.78 26.39 30.60
N GLN A 512 7.48 25.98 31.85
CA GLN A 512 7.84 24.68 32.41
C GLN A 512 7.30 23.51 31.58
N TRP A 513 6.02 23.56 31.18
CA TRP A 513 5.42 22.53 30.32
C TRP A 513 6.11 22.43 28.96
N LEU A 514 6.43 23.56 28.31
CA LEU A 514 7.16 23.58 27.04
C LEU A 514 8.57 22.99 27.17
N ILE A 515 9.31 23.29 28.24
CA ILE A 515 10.62 22.68 28.50
C ILE A 515 10.49 21.17 28.69
N MET A 516 9.48 20.69 29.43
CA MET A 516 9.25 19.25 29.60
C MET A 516 8.85 18.55 28.29
N LYS A 517 8.07 19.23 27.43
CA LYS A 517 7.66 18.76 26.09
C LYS A 517 8.88 18.60 25.15
N ILE A 518 9.85 19.51 25.22
CA ILE A 518 11.16 19.37 24.55
C ILE A 518 11.94 18.19 25.16
N ALA A 519 12.03 18.13 26.49
CA ALA A 519 12.77 17.09 27.22
C ALA A 519 12.24 15.67 27.00
N ALA A 520 10.96 15.51 26.63
CA ALA A 520 10.36 14.23 26.26
C ALA A 520 10.80 13.77 24.85
N ASN A 521 10.81 14.68 23.86
CA ASN A 521 11.14 14.36 22.48
C ASN A 521 12.64 14.14 22.23
N LEU A 522 13.51 14.63 23.13
CA LEU A 522 14.96 14.58 23.00
C LEU A 522 15.54 13.15 22.84
N LYS A 523 14.89 12.10 23.40
CA LYS A 523 15.31 10.69 23.28
C LYS A 523 15.53 10.26 21.83
N LYS A 524 14.64 10.65 20.91
CA LYS A 524 14.74 10.31 19.48
C LYS A 524 15.98 10.95 18.84
N TYR A 525 16.23 12.22 19.15
CA TYR A 525 17.39 12.96 18.64
C TYR A 525 18.70 12.40 19.21
N GLN A 526 18.75 12.03 20.49
CA GLN A 526 19.89 11.35 21.11
C GLN A 526 20.23 10.04 20.38
N ASN A 527 19.23 9.18 20.16
CA ASN A 527 19.41 7.92 19.42
C ASN A 527 19.91 8.18 17.98
N TRP A 528 19.37 9.18 17.28
CA TRP A 528 19.81 9.56 15.94
C TRP A 528 21.26 10.08 15.89
N VAL A 529 21.67 10.89 16.87
CA VAL A 529 23.06 11.36 17.01
C VAL A 529 24.00 10.16 17.27
N LYS A 530 23.65 9.28 18.21
CA LYS A 530 24.41 8.08 18.56
C LYS A 530 24.60 7.17 17.35
N LEU A 531 23.51 6.77 16.68
CA LEU A 531 23.55 5.91 15.50
C LEU A 531 24.38 6.50 14.36
N ARG A 532 24.37 7.84 14.18
CA ARG A 532 25.21 8.52 13.19
C ARG A 532 26.69 8.68 13.60
N LEU A 533 27.02 8.60 14.89
CA LEU A 533 28.41 8.49 15.35
C LEU A 533 28.92 7.06 15.17
N GLU A 534 28.12 6.06 15.53
CA GLU A 534 28.43 4.63 15.40
C GLU A 534 28.65 4.25 13.92
N ALA A 535 27.76 4.68 13.01
CA ALA A 535 27.92 4.53 11.56
C ALA A 535 29.12 5.31 10.96
N ARG A 536 29.90 6.01 11.79
CA ARG A 536 31.13 6.73 11.45
C ARG A 536 32.32 6.31 12.31
N HIS A 537 32.22 5.15 12.97
CA HIS A 537 33.22 4.57 13.87
C HIS A 537 33.68 5.52 14.99
N LYS A 538 32.74 6.35 15.50
CA LYS A 538 32.92 7.12 16.73
C LYS A 538 32.00 6.59 17.82
N ALA A 539 32.53 6.43 19.02
CA ALA A 539 31.70 6.26 20.21
C ALA A 539 30.93 7.57 20.50
N ALA A 540 29.77 7.44 21.15
CA ALA A 540 29.07 8.55 21.79
C ALA A 540 29.49 8.61 23.26
N ASN A 541 29.81 9.80 23.77
CA ASN A 541 30.21 10.05 25.15
C ASN A 541 29.01 10.00 26.12
N GLY A 542 27.77 10.10 25.61
CA GLY A 542 26.55 10.20 26.41
C GLY A 542 26.22 11.63 26.84
N ASN A 543 27.13 12.59 26.61
CA ASN A 543 26.87 14.02 26.71
C ASN A 543 26.43 14.55 25.34
N LEU A 544 25.15 14.90 25.20
CA LEU A 544 24.57 15.34 23.92
C LEU A 544 25.20 16.64 23.39
N VAL A 545 25.72 17.50 24.27
CA VAL A 545 26.43 18.74 23.89
C VAL A 545 27.74 18.45 23.18
N GLU A 546 28.45 17.41 23.63
CA GLU A 546 29.70 16.92 23.03
C GLU A 546 29.40 16.08 21.79
N ASP A 547 28.47 15.13 21.88
CA ASP A 547 28.13 14.20 20.80
C ASP A 547 27.61 14.93 19.56
N SER A 548 26.77 15.96 19.73
CA SER A 548 26.31 16.81 18.63
C SER A 548 27.44 17.60 17.95
N LEU A 549 28.47 18.00 18.70
CA LEU A 549 29.66 18.72 18.21
C LEU A 549 30.63 17.74 17.53
N ALA A 550 30.82 16.54 18.10
CA ALA A 550 31.63 15.46 17.54
C ALA A 550 31.04 14.92 16.23
N LEU A 551 29.71 14.89 16.13
CA LEU A 551 28.96 14.58 14.91
C LEU A 551 29.04 15.72 13.89
N GLY A 552 28.85 16.98 14.30
CA GLY A 552 28.99 18.14 13.42
C GLY A 552 30.38 18.22 12.77
N LYS A 553 31.45 18.01 13.55
CA LYS A 553 32.83 17.88 13.04
C LYS A 553 33.01 16.66 12.11
N ALA A 554 32.29 15.55 12.34
CA ALA A 554 32.36 14.37 11.46
C ALA A 554 31.64 14.60 10.12
N LEU A 555 30.47 15.25 10.15
CA LEU A 555 29.68 15.61 8.96
C LEU A 555 30.39 16.68 8.11
N HIS A 556 31.06 17.65 8.75
CA HIS A 556 31.88 18.64 8.04
C HIS A 556 33.13 18.02 7.39
N ARG A 557 33.72 16.97 8.00
CA ARG A 557 34.89 16.29 7.41
C ARG A 557 34.52 15.35 6.27
N ILE A 558 33.38 14.66 6.37
CA ILE A 558 32.87 13.73 5.35
C ILE A 558 31.34 13.89 5.28
N PRO A 559 30.78 14.59 4.28
CA PRO A 559 29.32 14.63 4.10
C PRO A 559 28.80 13.20 3.87
N GLY A 560 27.66 12.86 4.49
CA GLY A 560 27.01 11.56 4.28
C GLY A 560 26.12 11.57 3.05
N PRO A 561 25.82 10.40 2.44
CA PRO A 561 24.83 10.30 1.38
C PRO A 561 23.43 10.67 1.89
N GLY A 562 22.65 11.36 1.05
CA GLY A 562 21.32 11.89 1.38
C GLY A 562 21.34 13.33 1.88
N PHE A 563 20.34 13.71 2.68
CA PHE A 563 20.10 15.11 3.07
C PHE A 563 21.25 15.71 3.89
N LYS A 564 21.79 16.85 3.41
CA LYS A 564 22.85 17.63 4.09
C LYS A 564 22.28 18.29 5.34
N VAL A 565 22.76 17.87 6.51
CA VAL A 565 22.44 18.53 7.78
C VAL A 565 23.02 19.96 7.76
N PRO A 566 22.25 21.01 8.13
CA PRO A 566 22.79 22.36 8.29
C PRO A 566 23.70 22.42 9.52
N LEU A 567 24.97 22.83 9.32
CA LEU A 567 26.02 22.85 10.36
C LEU A 567 26.44 24.28 10.80
N GLU A 568 25.65 25.26 10.38
CA GLU A 568 25.86 26.69 10.61
C GLU A 568 25.29 27.11 11.98
N LYS A 569 25.37 28.41 12.31
CA LYS A 569 24.74 28.95 13.53
C LYS A 569 23.26 29.18 13.28
N ASP A 570 22.41 29.04 14.30
CA ASP A 570 21.00 29.39 14.16
C ASP A 570 20.81 30.91 14.10
N GLN A 571 20.54 31.42 12.88
CA GLN A 571 20.30 32.83 12.61
C GLN A 571 18.81 33.21 12.62
N LYS A 572 17.86 32.26 12.77
CA LYS A 572 16.43 32.61 12.73
C LYS A 572 16.11 33.54 13.91
N ALA A 573 15.31 34.58 13.67
CA ALA A 573 14.68 35.32 14.76
C ALA A 573 13.83 34.37 15.61
N LEU A 574 13.73 34.67 16.92
CA LEU A 574 12.80 34.02 17.84
C LEU A 574 11.88 35.09 18.43
N PRO A 575 10.60 34.77 18.73
CA PRO A 575 9.63 35.69 19.34
C PRO A 575 10.12 36.38 20.62
N ALA A 576 9.41 37.42 21.04
CA ALA A 576 9.64 38.10 22.32
C ALA A 576 9.50 37.13 23.51
N LEU A 577 9.99 37.55 24.68
CA LEU A 577 9.87 36.78 25.93
C LEU A 577 8.41 36.61 26.41
N ASN A 578 7.51 37.43 25.86
CA ASN A 578 6.12 37.61 26.29
C ASN A 578 5.11 36.95 25.33
N GLU A 579 5.57 36.47 24.16
CA GLU A 579 4.73 35.90 23.10
C GLU A 579 4.69 34.36 23.25
N ILE A 580 4.14 33.87 24.37
CA ILE A 580 4.17 32.43 24.71
C ILE A 580 3.49 31.56 23.63
N GLU A 581 2.46 32.06 22.95
CA GLU A 581 1.76 31.30 21.89
C GLU A 581 2.66 31.10 20.65
N GLU A 582 3.44 32.12 20.26
CA GLU A 582 4.44 32.00 19.19
C GLU A 582 5.63 31.14 19.62
N LEU A 583 6.07 31.24 20.88
CA LEU A 583 7.07 30.34 21.44
C LEU A 583 6.58 28.89 21.45
N GLU A 584 5.30 28.61 21.73
CA GLU A 584 4.75 27.27 21.57
C GLU A 584 4.74 26.84 20.10
N ALA A 585 4.35 27.71 19.17
CA ALA A 585 4.38 27.41 17.73
C ALA A 585 5.79 27.02 17.25
N GLU A 586 6.81 27.77 17.67
CA GLU A 586 8.21 27.49 17.34
C GLU A 586 8.75 26.25 18.05
N VAL A 587 8.24 25.91 19.24
CA VAL A 587 8.51 24.62 19.91
C VAL A 587 7.82 23.44 19.20
N LYS A 588 6.61 23.60 18.65
CA LYS A 588 5.97 22.59 17.78
C LYS A 588 6.82 22.35 16.53
N ILE A 589 7.20 23.41 15.81
CA ILE A 589 8.08 23.37 14.63
C ILE A 589 9.44 22.72 14.96
N LEU A 590 10.02 23.01 16.13
CA LEU A 590 11.25 22.35 16.59
C LEU A 590 11.04 20.84 16.81
N ILE A 591 9.96 20.44 17.49
CA ILE A 591 9.67 19.03 17.76
C ILE A 591 9.49 18.24 16.45
N ASP A 592 8.79 18.80 15.47
CA ASP A 592 8.60 18.17 14.17
C ASP A 592 9.93 18.07 13.38
N ALA A 593 10.76 19.12 13.42
CA ALA A 593 12.11 19.11 12.85
C ALA A 593 13.08 18.14 13.57
N LEU A 594 12.82 17.76 14.82
CA LEU A 594 13.56 16.74 15.56
C LEU A 594 13.04 15.32 15.28
N ASN A 595 11.75 15.18 14.96
CA ASN A 595 11.09 13.93 14.55
C ASN A 595 11.46 13.50 13.11
N LEU A 596 12.75 13.41 12.80
CA LEU A 596 13.22 12.89 11.51
C LEU A 596 12.74 11.45 11.29
N GLN A 597 11.98 11.24 10.21
CA GLN A 597 11.85 9.92 9.61
C GLN A 597 13.21 9.44 9.09
N SER A 598 13.40 8.12 8.99
CA SER A 598 14.69 7.45 8.76
C SER A 598 15.20 7.53 7.30
N ALA A 599 15.13 8.71 6.68
CA ALA A 599 15.41 8.96 5.25
C ALA A 599 16.91 8.97 4.86
N SER A 600 17.76 8.19 5.54
CA SER A 600 19.22 8.22 5.34
C SER A 600 19.91 6.91 5.81
N GLY A 601 19.43 5.76 5.34
CA GLY A 601 20.13 4.46 5.38
C GLY A 601 20.39 3.80 6.75
N VAL A 602 20.25 4.55 7.86
CA VAL A 602 20.52 4.10 9.22
C VAL A 602 19.19 3.90 9.94
N VAL A 603 18.71 2.66 9.98
CA VAL A 603 17.42 2.29 10.60
C VAL A 603 17.46 2.60 12.09
N VAL A 604 16.67 3.59 12.51
CA VAL A 604 16.46 3.87 13.94
C VAL A 604 15.53 2.79 14.50
N SER A 605 16.09 1.81 15.21
CA SER A 605 15.32 0.82 15.97
C SER A 605 14.45 1.51 17.02
N ALA A 606 13.15 1.24 16.99
CA ALA A 606 12.18 1.85 17.89
C ALA A 606 12.12 1.13 19.24
N ASN A 607 12.71 1.76 20.27
CA ASN A 607 12.64 1.40 21.69
C ASN A 607 12.23 2.64 22.51
#